data_AF-W1QIB3-F1
#
_entry.id   AF-W1QIB3-F1
#
_cell.length_a   1.000
_cell.length_b   1.000
_cell.length_c   1.000
_cell.angle_alpha   90.00
_cell.angle_beta   90.00
_cell.angle_gamma   90.00
#
_symmetry.space_group_name_H-M   'P 1'
#
loop_
_entity.id
_entity.type
_entity.pdbx_description
1 polymer ?
#
loop_
_entity_poly.entity_id
_entity_poly.type
_entity_poly.pdbx_seq_one_letter_code
_entity_poly.pdbx_strand_id
1 'polypeptide(L)'
;MRNMTYPHYLIDLAFLVSDSSDDTLGVLEKNLLEIQSDPDPEMHFGQIEIFQKDFGQIIGQGFSDRHGFAAQGPRRKMMARARNWLSSAALKPYHSWVYWRDVDVETISPTIIEDLMHHDREVIVPNVWRPLPEWLGNQQPYDLNSWQESDGGLQLANTLDEDAVIVEGYVEYATWRPHLAYLRDPYGDPETEMVLDGIGGVSILSKARVFKSGAHFPAFSFEKHAETEGFGKMCKRMGYAVVGLPHYVIWHIYEPSNDDLKHMEWMAQEEVRQQREESMQKVYQRVYGAGFLDVEDEWKEEKPLILRNTDSSRGARKIQVDWDDVDVYGDDLKEPDLADQDLADFDPAL
;
A
#
# COMPACT_ATOMS: atom_id res chain seq x y z
N MET A 1 15.64 -8.11 6.48
CA MET A 1 17.13 -8.02 6.54
C MET A 1 17.74 -9.35 6.96
N ARG A 2 17.30 -9.99 8.05
CA ARG A 2 17.83 -11.30 8.50
C ARG A 2 17.74 -12.43 7.46
N ASN A 3 16.71 -12.42 6.62
CA ASN A 3 16.46 -13.52 5.68
C ASN A 3 17.18 -13.35 4.33
N MET A 4 18.12 -12.40 4.21
CA MET A 4 18.86 -12.21 2.95
C MET A 4 19.93 -13.29 2.81
N THR A 5 20.15 -13.78 1.60
CA THR A 5 21.16 -14.83 1.35
C THR A 5 22.54 -14.28 1.08
N TYR A 6 22.63 -13.01 0.65
CA TYR A 6 23.91 -12.38 0.40
C TYR A 6 24.71 -12.27 1.71
N PRO A 7 26.00 -12.66 1.74
CA PRO A 7 26.74 -12.74 3.00
C PRO A 7 26.71 -11.42 3.79
N HIS A 8 26.13 -11.45 4.99
CA HIS A 8 25.84 -10.22 5.74
C HIS A 8 27.10 -9.42 6.10
N TYR A 9 28.22 -10.09 6.35
CA TYR A 9 29.51 -9.43 6.63
C TYR A 9 30.05 -8.60 5.45
N LEU A 10 29.49 -8.77 4.24
CA LEU A 10 29.80 -7.95 3.06
C LEU A 10 28.84 -6.76 2.87
N ILE A 11 27.81 -6.66 3.71
CA ILE A 11 26.79 -5.61 3.66
C ILE A 11 27.06 -4.62 4.79
N ASP A 12 27.30 -3.37 4.39
CA ASP A 12 27.26 -2.24 5.31
C ASP A 12 25.90 -1.55 5.22
N LEU A 13 25.29 -1.31 6.38
CA LEU A 13 23.99 -0.64 6.50
C LEU A 13 24.18 0.81 6.93
N ALA A 14 23.46 1.71 6.27
CA ALA A 14 23.45 3.12 6.64
C ALA A 14 22.00 3.62 6.72
N PHE A 15 21.62 4.17 7.87
CA PHE A 15 20.29 4.72 8.11
C PHE A 15 20.37 6.23 8.31
N LEU A 16 19.39 6.96 7.77
CA LEU A 16 19.18 8.38 8.05
C LEU A 16 17.82 8.56 8.70
N VAL A 17 17.83 8.98 9.96
CA VAL A 17 16.62 9.40 10.69
C VAL A 17 16.57 10.93 10.65
N SER A 18 15.46 11.47 10.14
CA SER A 18 15.25 12.91 9.95
C SER A 18 13.86 13.29 10.44
N ASP A 19 13.75 14.43 11.14
CA ASP A 19 12.50 15.07 11.52
C ASP A 19 11.52 14.12 12.26
N SER A 20 12.07 13.14 13.00
CA SER A 20 11.32 12.11 13.72
C SER A 20 10.77 12.65 15.04
N SER A 21 9.48 12.41 15.31
CA SER A 21 8.81 12.80 16.56
C SER A 21 8.42 11.62 17.45
N ASP A 22 8.67 10.40 17.00
CA ASP A 22 8.35 9.14 17.68
C ASP A 22 9.62 8.35 18.06
N ASP A 23 9.45 7.12 18.56
CA ASP A 23 10.53 6.22 19.01
C ASP A 23 11.20 5.44 17.87
N THR A 24 11.17 5.95 16.62
CA THR A 24 11.79 5.29 15.46
C THR A 24 13.27 4.96 15.72
N LEU A 25 14.03 5.87 16.33
CA LEU A 25 15.44 5.66 16.63
C LEU A 25 15.65 4.54 17.65
N GLY A 26 14.88 4.52 18.75
CA GLY A 26 15.01 3.49 19.79
C GLY A 26 14.65 2.10 19.27
N VAL A 27 13.58 2.00 18.46
CA VAL A 27 13.20 0.75 17.79
C VAL A 27 14.28 0.31 16.81
N LEU A 28 14.84 1.21 16.01
CA LEU A 28 15.91 0.90 15.06
C LEU A 28 17.15 0.35 15.78
N GLU A 29 17.63 1.05 16.82
CA GLU A 29 18.78 0.61 17.61
C GLU A 29 18.56 -0.76 18.24
N LYS A 30 17.40 -0.99 18.85
CA LYS A 30 17.06 -2.28 19.47
C LYS A 30 17.11 -3.43 18.46
N ASN A 31 16.47 -3.26 17.29
CA ASN A 31 16.44 -4.30 16.27
C ASN A 31 17.84 -4.59 15.69
N LEU A 32 18.65 -3.56 15.49
CA LEU A 32 20.02 -3.73 14.97
C LEU A 32 20.93 -4.39 16.01
N LEU A 33 20.79 -4.03 17.29
CA LEU A 33 21.52 -4.68 18.39
C LEU A 33 21.14 -6.16 18.51
N GLU A 34 19.86 -6.50 18.35
CA GLU A 34 19.41 -7.89 18.36
C GLU A 34 20.07 -8.71 17.23
N ILE A 35 20.17 -8.15 16.02
CA ILE A 35 20.84 -8.82 14.90
C ILE A 35 22.35 -8.96 15.13
N GLN A 36 23.03 -7.89 15.58
CA GLN A 36 24.47 -7.95 15.84
C GLN A 36 24.83 -8.78 17.07
N SER A 37 23.86 -9.12 17.93
CA SER A 37 24.06 -10.02 19.09
C SER A 37 23.71 -11.48 18.78
N ASP A 38 23.38 -11.81 17.53
CA ASP A 38 23.03 -13.18 17.14
C ASP A 38 24.20 -14.14 17.47
N PRO A 39 23.95 -15.33 18.02
CA PRO A 39 25.01 -16.30 18.31
C PRO A 39 25.76 -16.76 17.06
N ASP A 40 25.17 -16.67 15.87
CA ASP A 40 25.80 -16.99 14.60
C ASP A 40 26.52 -15.76 14.01
N PRO A 41 27.86 -15.78 13.88
CA PRO A 41 28.62 -14.69 13.29
C PRO A 41 28.29 -14.42 11.81
N GLU A 42 27.75 -15.40 11.08
CA GLU A 42 27.34 -15.20 9.68
C GLU A 42 26.13 -14.25 9.56
N MET A 43 25.37 -14.09 10.65
CA MET A 43 24.23 -13.20 10.71
C MET A 43 24.62 -11.74 10.93
N HIS A 44 25.86 -11.46 11.34
CA HIS A 44 26.33 -10.12 11.64
C HIS A 44 26.62 -9.35 10.35
N PHE A 45 26.10 -8.12 10.28
CA PHE A 45 26.42 -7.17 9.23
C PHE A 45 27.82 -6.59 9.43
N GLY A 46 28.45 -6.14 8.33
CA GLY A 46 29.82 -5.61 8.32
C GLY A 46 29.94 -4.35 9.19
N GLN A 47 29.44 -3.22 8.68
CA GLN A 47 29.35 -1.97 9.42
C GLN A 47 27.91 -1.45 9.42
N ILE A 48 27.46 -0.93 10.55
CA ILE A 48 26.16 -0.28 10.68
C ILE A 48 26.40 1.17 11.12
N GLU A 49 25.96 2.13 10.31
CA GLU A 49 26.03 3.57 10.61
C GLU A 49 24.60 4.14 10.71
N ILE A 50 24.26 4.76 11.85
CA ILE A 50 22.99 5.47 12.03
C ILE A 50 23.29 6.96 12.10
N PHE A 51 22.67 7.71 11.21
CA PHE A 51 22.80 9.16 11.16
C PHE A 51 21.48 9.82 11.53
N GLN A 52 21.55 10.84 12.39
CA GLN A 52 20.43 11.70 12.70
C GLN A 52 20.69 13.09 12.15
N LYS A 53 19.82 13.55 11.25
CA LYS A 53 19.92 14.91 10.69
C LYS A 53 18.58 15.37 10.16
N ASP A 54 18.15 16.51 10.67
CA ASP A 54 16.90 17.15 10.27
C ASP A 54 17.13 18.04 9.05
N PHE A 55 16.17 18.02 8.11
CA PHE A 55 16.19 18.86 6.91
C PHE A 55 15.14 19.97 6.96
N GLY A 56 14.35 20.05 8.05
CA GLY A 56 13.42 21.13 8.31
C GLY A 56 12.21 21.06 7.38
N GLN A 57 11.57 19.90 7.31
CA GLN A 57 10.37 19.71 6.52
C GLN A 57 9.18 20.46 7.17
N ILE A 58 8.88 21.68 6.70
CA ILE A 58 7.81 22.56 7.23
C ILE A 58 6.39 22.14 6.73
N ILE A 59 6.26 21.02 6.00
CA ILE A 59 5.00 20.67 5.33
C ILE A 59 4.03 20.01 6.32
N GLY A 60 2.81 20.56 6.42
CA GLY A 60 1.76 20.16 7.35
C GLY A 60 1.56 18.65 7.48
N GLN A 61 1.24 18.20 8.70
CA GLN A 61 1.06 16.78 9.05
C GLN A 61 -0.22 16.16 8.46
N GLY A 62 -1.00 16.87 7.65
CA GLY A 62 -2.22 16.36 7.01
C GLY A 62 -1.96 15.64 5.69
N PHE A 63 -2.60 14.48 5.50
CA PHE A 63 -2.54 13.68 4.27
C PHE A 63 -2.92 14.50 3.02
N SER A 64 -3.94 15.37 3.10
CA SER A 64 -4.40 16.22 2.00
C SER A 64 -3.37 17.26 1.54
N ASP A 65 -2.58 17.84 2.46
CA ASP A 65 -1.62 18.90 2.14
C ASP A 65 -0.33 18.35 1.50
N ARG A 66 0.00 17.09 1.81
CA ARG A 66 1.18 16.38 1.26
C ARG A 66 0.96 15.87 -0.16
N HIS A 67 -0.30 15.70 -0.57
CA HIS A 67 -0.67 15.19 -1.88
C HIS A 67 -1.05 16.28 -2.89
N GLY A 68 -0.98 17.56 -2.53
CA GLY A 68 -1.16 18.64 -3.50
C GLY A 68 -0.04 18.64 -4.55
N PHE A 69 -0.39 18.70 -5.83
CA PHE A 69 0.56 18.70 -6.95
C PHE A 69 1.71 19.71 -6.78
N ALA A 70 1.40 20.92 -6.32
CA ALA A 70 2.38 21.99 -6.09
C ALA A 70 3.37 21.71 -4.93
N ALA A 71 2.98 20.89 -3.94
CA ALA A 71 3.83 20.55 -2.80
C ALA A 71 4.81 19.41 -3.09
N GLN A 72 4.51 18.58 -4.10
CA GLN A 72 5.32 17.41 -4.42
C GLN A 72 6.71 17.77 -4.95
N GLY A 73 6.83 18.82 -5.77
CA GLY A 73 8.12 19.28 -6.30
C GLY A 73 9.11 19.66 -5.19
N PRO A 74 8.77 20.60 -4.28
CA PRO A 74 9.59 20.92 -3.11
C PRO A 74 9.90 19.72 -2.21
N ARG A 75 8.92 18.82 -1.99
CA ARG A 75 9.11 17.60 -1.19
C ARG A 75 10.19 16.69 -1.79
N ARG A 76 10.12 16.39 -3.09
CA ARG A 76 11.14 15.58 -3.79
C ARG A 76 12.51 16.23 -3.73
N LYS A 77 12.61 17.54 -3.91
CA LYS A 77 13.88 18.28 -3.78
C LYS A 77 14.48 18.16 -2.37
N MET A 78 13.66 18.17 -1.31
CA MET A 78 14.16 17.94 0.06
C MET A 78 14.58 16.48 0.29
N MET A 79 13.81 15.50 -0.17
CA MET A 79 14.18 14.09 -0.10
C MET A 79 15.51 13.82 -0.83
N ALA A 80 15.72 14.44 -1.99
CA ALA A 80 16.97 14.36 -2.72
C ALA A 80 18.17 14.86 -1.91
N ARG A 81 18.00 15.95 -1.13
CA ARG A 81 19.06 16.45 -0.22
C ARG A 81 19.39 15.44 0.87
N ALA A 82 18.37 14.80 1.44
CA ALA A 82 18.55 13.76 2.46
C ALA A 82 19.28 12.54 1.90
N ARG A 83 18.82 12.00 0.75
CA ARG A 83 19.46 10.86 0.07
C ARG A 83 20.92 11.18 -0.32
N ASN A 84 21.19 12.35 -0.88
CA ASN A 84 22.56 12.77 -1.22
C ASN A 84 23.46 12.91 0.00
N TRP A 85 22.95 13.48 1.09
CA TRP A 85 23.72 13.63 2.32
C TRP A 85 24.09 12.26 2.89
N LEU A 86 23.13 11.33 2.99
CA LEU A 86 23.37 9.95 3.42
C LEU A 86 24.38 9.27 2.50
N SER A 87 24.19 9.34 1.19
CA SER A 87 25.13 8.80 0.19
C SER A 87 26.55 9.29 0.44
N SER A 88 26.72 10.60 0.64
CA SER A 88 28.02 11.22 0.81
C SER A 88 28.72 10.85 2.13
N ALA A 89 27.95 10.56 3.18
CA ALA A 89 28.48 10.17 4.49
C ALA A 89 28.81 8.67 4.58
N ALA A 90 27.94 7.83 4.00
CA ALA A 90 28.00 6.38 4.10
C ALA A 90 28.91 5.74 3.04
N LEU A 91 28.96 6.27 1.82
CA LEU A 91 29.69 5.64 0.71
C LEU A 91 31.20 5.67 0.94
N LYS A 92 31.82 4.49 1.00
CA LYS A 92 33.27 4.32 1.19
C LYS A 92 33.98 3.89 -0.10
N PRO A 93 35.32 4.06 -0.20
CA PRO A 93 36.08 3.70 -1.40
C PRO A 93 36.00 2.21 -1.78
N TYR A 94 35.84 1.32 -0.80
CA TYR A 94 35.79 -0.13 -1.00
C TYR A 94 34.40 -0.68 -1.40
N HIS A 95 33.34 0.12 -1.31
CA HIS A 95 32.01 -0.31 -1.76
C HIS A 95 31.96 -0.51 -3.27
N SER A 96 31.43 -1.66 -3.70
CA SER A 96 31.28 -2.02 -5.12
C SER A 96 29.88 -1.75 -5.65
N TRP A 97 28.87 -1.89 -4.80
CA TRP A 97 27.45 -1.70 -5.10
C TRP A 97 26.81 -0.83 -4.03
N VAL A 98 25.71 -0.16 -4.39
CA VAL A 98 24.86 0.62 -3.50
C VAL A 98 23.43 0.19 -3.72
N TYR A 99 22.79 -0.30 -2.67
CA TYR A 99 21.40 -0.72 -2.67
C TYR A 99 20.57 0.27 -1.84
N TRP A 100 19.73 1.06 -2.52
CA TRP A 100 18.74 1.92 -1.88
C TRP A 100 17.48 1.12 -1.63
N ARG A 101 16.91 1.27 -0.43
CA ARG A 101 15.66 0.63 -0.06
C ARG A 101 14.87 1.58 0.84
N ASP A 102 13.59 1.77 0.54
CA ASP A 102 12.69 2.50 1.43
C ASP A 102 12.28 1.60 2.63
N VAL A 103 11.96 2.23 3.76
CA VAL A 103 11.73 1.54 5.05
C VAL A 103 10.41 0.78 5.10
N ASP A 104 9.47 1.15 4.24
CA ASP A 104 8.09 0.68 4.09
C ASP A 104 7.96 -0.49 3.09
N VAL A 105 9.07 -1.05 2.62
CA VAL A 105 9.08 -2.30 1.86
C VAL A 105 8.87 -3.50 2.80
N GLU A 106 7.76 -4.19 2.64
CA GLU A 106 7.35 -5.33 3.48
C GLU A 106 8.08 -6.62 3.11
N THR A 107 7.97 -7.03 1.84
CA THR A 107 8.46 -8.34 1.39
C THR A 107 9.36 -8.20 0.17
N ILE A 108 10.53 -8.82 0.25
CA ILE A 108 11.53 -8.93 -0.84
C ILE A 108 12.01 -10.37 -0.93
N SER A 109 12.47 -10.78 -2.11
CA SER A 109 13.16 -12.06 -2.26
C SER A 109 14.42 -12.10 -1.37
N PRO A 110 14.71 -13.23 -0.69
CA PRO A 110 15.98 -13.46 0.01
C PRO A 110 17.22 -13.18 -0.83
N THR A 111 17.15 -13.48 -2.13
CA THR A 111 18.23 -13.40 -3.12
C THR A 111 18.26 -12.08 -3.89
N ILE A 112 17.51 -11.06 -3.45
CA ILE A 112 17.35 -9.78 -4.16
C ILE A 112 18.67 -9.13 -4.59
N ILE A 113 19.72 -9.20 -3.76
CA ILE A 113 21.00 -8.60 -4.10
C ILE A 113 21.66 -9.40 -5.23
N GLU A 114 21.71 -10.72 -5.09
CA GLU A 114 22.27 -11.64 -6.07
C GLU A 114 21.54 -11.57 -7.42
N ASP A 115 20.22 -11.60 -7.37
CA ASP A 115 19.34 -11.56 -8.55
C ASP A 115 19.56 -10.25 -9.33
N LEU A 116 19.58 -9.11 -8.63
CA LEU A 116 19.83 -7.81 -9.28
C LEU A 116 21.30 -7.66 -9.74
N MET A 117 22.27 -8.20 -9.01
CA MET A 117 23.69 -8.18 -9.39
C MET A 117 23.97 -9.06 -10.61
N HIS A 118 23.23 -10.15 -10.80
CA HIS A 118 23.37 -11.08 -11.92
C HIS A 118 23.25 -10.41 -13.29
N HIS A 119 22.39 -9.39 -13.40
CA HIS A 119 22.18 -8.62 -14.63
C HIS A 119 23.37 -7.73 -15.04
N ASP A 120 24.33 -7.48 -14.12
CA ASP A 120 25.53 -6.67 -14.34
C ASP A 120 25.28 -5.26 -14.93
N ARG A 121 24.13 -4.64 -14.62
CA ARG A 121 23.77 -3.29 -15.09
C ARG A 121 24.27 -2.22 -14.13
N GLU A 122 24.44 -0.99 -14.63
CA GLU A 122 24.88 0.14 -13.78
C GLU A 122 23.82 0.54 -12.76
N VAL A 123 22.56 0.59 -13.17
CA VAL A 123 21.40 0.88 -12.34
C VAL A 123 20.28 -0.07 -12.74
N ILE A 124 19.71 -0.77 -11.76
CA ILE A 124 18.62 -1.72 -11.93
C ILE A 124 17.57 -1.54 -10.83
N VAL A 125 16.30 -1.58 -11.21
CA VAL A 125 15.16 -1.47 -10.29
C VAL A 125 14.18 -2.64 -10.50
N PRO A 126 13.70 -3.30 -9.43
CA PRO A 126 12.60 -4.24 -9.51
C PRO A 126 11.25 -3.51 -9.64
N ASN A 127 10.21 -4.23 -10.03
CA ASN A 127 8.86 -3.72 -10.02
C ASN A 127 8.27 -3.71 -8.60
N VAL A 128 7.48 -2.69 -8.25
CA VAL A 128 6.96 -2.49 -6.89
C VAL A 128 5.44 -2.54 -6.88
N TRP A 129 4.93 -3.47 -6.09
CA TRP A 129 3.49 -3.69 -5.91
C TRP A 129 3.11 -3.55 -4.46
N ARG A 130 1.84 -3.26 -4.21
CA ARG A 130 1.26 -3.30 -2.87
C ARG A 130 0.16 -4.36 -2.80
N PRO A 131 0.08 -5.13 -1.71
CA PRO A 131 -1.09 -5.93 -1.44
C PRO A 131 -2.25 -5.00 -1.10
N LEU A 132 -3.46 -5.39 -1.48
CA LEU A 132 -4.69 -4.73 -1.09
C LEU A 132 -5.62 -5.76 -0.44
N PRO A 133 -6.53 -5.33 0.43
CA PRO A 133 -7.64 -6.16 0.85
C PRO A 133 -8.43 -6.73 -0.33
N GLU A 134 -9.10 -7.87 -0.12
CA GLU A 134 -9.87 -8.55 -1.17
C GLU A 134 -10.94 -7.65 -1.80
N TRP A 135 -11.61 -6.83 -0.97
CA TRP A 135 -12.62 -5.88 -1.41
C TRP A 135 -12.09 -4.73 -2.28
N LEU A 136 -10.76 -4.52 -2.31
CA LEU A 136 -10.05 -3.55 -3.16
C LEU A 136 -9.31 -4.20 -4.34
N GLY A 137 -9.47 -5.50 -4.56
CA GLY A 137 -8.89 -6.19 -5.72
C GLY A 137 -7.51 -6.81 -5.49
N ASN A 138 -7.15 -7.14 -4.24
CA ASN A 138 -5.99 -7.94 -3.81
C ASN A 138 -4.59 -7.35 -4.05
N GLN A 139 -4.33 -6.68 -5.17
CA GLN A 139 -3.01 -6.16 -5.49
C GLN A 139 -3.09 -4.95 -6.42
N GLN A 140 -2.14 -4.03 -6.27
CA GLN A 140 -2.07 -2.84 -7.13
C GLN A 140 -0.62 -2.44 -7.40
N PRO A 141 -0.31 -1.91 -8.60
CA PRO A 141 0.96 -1.23 -8.84
C PRO A 141 1.12 -0.05 -7.86
N TYR A 142 2.30 0.05 -7.25
CA TYR A 142 2.58 1.09 -6.26
C TYR A 142 3.49 2.20 -6.83
N ASP A 143 4.68 1.83 -7.30
CA ASP A 143 5.66 2.81 -7.77
C ASP A 143 5.43 3.21 -9.24
N LEU A 144 4.89 4.42 -9.45
CA LEU A 144 4.70 5.00 -10.79
C LEU A 144 5.91 5.83 -11.26
N ASN A 145 6.98 5.93 -10.48
CA ASN A 145 8.16 6.74 -10.81
C ASN A 145 9.17 6.02 -11.72
N SER A 146 8.96 4.73 -11.94
CA SER A 146 9.76 3.91 -12.85
C SER A 146 9.08 3.85 -14.22
N TRP A 147 9.67 4.50 -15.23
CA TRP A 147 9.05 4.66 -16.55
C TRP A 147 10.07 4.87 -17.68
N GLN A 148 9.64 4.59 -18.91
CA GLN A 148 10.37 4.95 -20.13
C GLN A 148 9.79 6.23 -20.73
N GLU A 149 10.64 7.09 -21.27
CA GLU A 149 10.23 8.41 -21.78
C GLU A 149 9.30 8.27 -23.00
N SER A 150 8.40 9.24 -23.16
CA SER A 150 7.46 9.32 -24.29
C SER A 150 7.60 10.65 -25.04
N ASP A 151 7.18 10.68 -26.31
CA ASP A 151 7.16 11.92 -27.09
C ASP A 151 6.26 12.99 -26.45
N GLY A 152 5.15 12.58 -25.83
CA GLY A 152 4.25 13.47 -25.09
C GLY A 152 4.91 14.08 -23.86
N GLY A 153 5.64 13.28 -23.08
CA GLY A 153 6.40 13.74 -21.92
C GLY A 153 7.48 14.75 -22.29
N LEU A 154 8.19 14.52 -23.41
CA LEU A 154 9.20 15.45 -23.94
C LEU A 154 8.58 16.77 -24.40
N GLN A 155 7.44 16.73 -25.10
CA GLN A 155 6.74 17.95 -25.53
C GLN A 155 6.27 18.76 -24.33
N LEU A 156 5.66 18.11 -23.34
CA LEU A 156 5.25 18.76 -22.10
C LEU A 156 6.44 19.40 -21.39
N ALA A 157 7.56 18.67 -21.23
CA ALA A 157 8.76 19.18 -20.60
C ALA A 157 9.30 20.46 -21.27
N ASN A 158 9.18 20.59 -22.59
CA ASN A 158 9.60 21.78 -23.33
C ASN A 158 8.68 22.99 -23.12
N THR A 159 7.43 22.78 -22.70
CA THR A 159 6.49 23.88 -22.43
C THR A 159 6.62 24.46 -21.03
N LEU A 160 7.24 23.73 -20.11
CA LEU A 160 7.35 24.09 -18.70
C LEU A 160 8.57 24.98 -18.40
N ASP A 161 8.45 25.81 -17.37
CA ASP A 161 9.53 26.66 -16.85
C ASP A 161 10.72 25.85 -16.33
N GLU A 162 11.92 26.41 -16.34
CA GLU A 162 13.18 25.74 -15.96
C GLU A 162 13.12 25.03 -14.60
N ASP A 163 12.53 25.69 -13.60
CA ASP A 163 12.42 25.18 -12.23
C ASP A 163 11.27 24.20 -11.98
N ALA A 164 10.38 24.01 -12.96
CA ALA A 164 9.24 23.12 -12.87
C ALA A 164 9.68 21.67 -12.75
N VAL A 165 8.94 20.89 -11.95
CA VAL A 165 9.17 19.45 -11.76
C VAL A 165 7.90 18.72 -12.14
N ILE A 166 8.01 17.81 -13.09
CA ILE A 166 6.97 16.84 -13.45
C ILE A 166 6.99 15.76 -12.37
N VAL A 167 5.81 15.45 -11.85
CA VAL A 167 5.60 14.39 -10.88
C VAL A 167 4.52 13.47 -11.44
N GLU A 168 4.86 12.20 -11.59
CA GLU A 168 3.93 11.20 -12.12
C GLU A 168 2.79 10.89 -11.14
N GLY A 169 1.66 10.41 -11.69
CA GLY A 169 0.47 10.03 -10.93
C GLY A 169 -0.56 11.14 -10.70
N TYR A 170 -0.37 12.30 -11.32
CA TYR A 170 -1.24 13.47 -11.20
C TYR A 170 -1.99 13.77 -12.50
N VAL A 171 -3.28 14.11 -12.37
CA VAL A 171 -4.16 14.38 -13.53
C VAL A 171 -3.76 15.65 -14.29
N GLU A 172 -3.01 16.53 -13.64
CA GLU A 172 -2.56 17.82 -14.16
C GLU A 172 -1.61 17.66 -15.35
N TYR A 173 -0.84 16.57 -15.41
CA TYR A 173 0.11 16.30 -16.49
C TYR A 173 -0.12 14.93 -17.12
N ALA A 174 -0.70 14.92 -18.32
CA ALA A 174 -0.82 13.72 -19.13
C ALA A 174 0.52 13.44 -19.86
N THR A 175 1.41 12.70 -19.21
CA THR A 175 2.74 12.35 -19.75
C THR A 175 2.69 11.17 -20.72
N TRP A 176 1.67 10.31 -20.66
CA TRP A 176 1.51 9.10 -21.49
C TRP A 176 2.74 8.18 -21.49
N ARG A 177 3.49 8.18 -20.39
CA ARG A 177 4.69 7.35 -20.25
C ARG A 177 4.29 5.90 -19.95
N PRO A 178 4.93 4.91 -20.57
CA PRO A 178 4.81 3.52 -20.13
C PRO A 178 5.52 3.36 -18.77
N HIS A 179 4.74 3.13 -17.72
CA HIS A 179 5.25 2.85 -16.37
C HIS A 179 5.56 1.37 -16.21
N LEU A 180 6.70 1.06 -15.59
CA LEU A 180 7.15 -0.31 -15.27
C LEU A 180 6.08 -1.08 -14.48
N ALA A 181 5.36 -0.39 -13.60
CA ALA A 181 4.35 -0.98 -12.73
C ALA A 181 3.22 -1.69 -13.48
N TYR A 182 2.78 -1.13 -14.61
CA TYR A 182 1.68 -1.70 -15.41
C TYR A 182 2.11 -2.80 -16.37
N LEU A 183 3.41 -3.02 -16.56
CA LEU A 183 3.95 -4.00 -17.51
C LEU A 183 4.15 -5.39 -16.92
N ARG A 184 3.77 -5.59 -15.65
CA ARG A 184 3.85 -6.89 -15.00
C ARG A 184 2.86 -7.88 -15.63
N ASP A 185 3.42 -8.97 -16.13
CA ASP A 185 2.75 -10.24 -16.31
C ASP A 185 3.15 -11.20 -15.18
N PRO A 186 2.22 -11.75 -14.38
CA PRO A 186 2.52 -12.77 -13.36
C PRO A 186 3.16 -14.05 -13.90
N TYR A 187 2.99 -14.36 -15.19
CA TYR A 187 3.59 -15.51 -15.85
C TYR A 187 4.78 -15.13 -16.73
N GLY A 188 5.17 -13.85 -16.71
CA GLY A 188 6.32 -13.34 -17.45
C GLY A 188 7.65 -13.80 -16.84
N ASP A 189 8.70 -13.74 -17.65
CA ASP A 189 10.04 -14.09 -17.23
C ASP A 189 10.62 -13.00 -16.30
N PRO A 190 10.97 -13.33 -15.03
CA PRO A 190 11.58 -12.38 -14.08
C PRO A 190 12.87 -11.73 -14.60
N GLU A 191 13.59 -12.40 -15.50
CA GLU A 191 14.85 -11.92 -16.08
C GLU A 191 14.64 -10.89 -17.21
N THR A 192 13.39 -10.61 -17.59
CA THR A 192 13.10 -9.65 -18.65
C THR A 192 13.60 -8.27 -18.23
N GLU A 193 14.44 -7.66 -19.05
CA GLU A 193 14.93 -6.29 -18.82
C GLU A 193 14.19 -5.29 -19.70
N MET A 194 13.88 -4.13 -19.12
CA MET A 194 13.34 -2.98 -19.83
C MET A 194 14.24 -1.76 -19.58
N VAL A 195 14.55 -1.02 -20.64
CA VAL A 195 15.29 0.25 -20.50
C VAL A 195 14.38 1.31 -19.92
N LEU A 196 14.86 2.04 -18.91
CA LEU A 196 14.13 3.11 -18.25
C LEU A 196 14.79 4.47 -18.47
N ASP A 197 14.00 5.52 -18.27
CA ASP A 197 14.41 6.92 -18.29
C ASP A 197 14.27 7.56 -16.90
N GLY A 198 13.16 7.25 -16.22
CA GLY A 198 12.92 7.56 -14.81
C GLY A 198 12.94 6.30 -13.97
N ILE A 199 13.45 6.41 -12.74
CA ILE A 199 13.44 5.32 -11.76
C ILE A 199 12.81 5.81 -10.46
N GLY A 200 12.11 4.92 -9.76
CA GLY A 200 11.60 5.18 -8.43
C GLY A 200 12.60 4.90 -7.31
N GLY A 201 12.30 5.43 -6.13
CA GLY A 201 13.18 5.41 -4.95
C GLY A 201 13.08 4.18 -4.05
N VAL A 202 12.10 3.31 -4.29
CA VAL A 202 11.72 2.24 -3.34
C VAL A 202 12.78 1.16 -3.21
N SER A 203 13.35 0.73 -4.34
CA SER A 203 14.43 -0.25 -4.39
C SER A 203 15.29 -0.01 -5.61
N ILE A 204 16.55 0.37 -5.40
CA ILE A 204 17.50 0.67 -6.49
C ILE A 204 18.80 -0.04 -6.18
N LEU A 205 19.22 -0.97 -7.03
CA LEU A 205 20.60 -1.45 -7.02
C LEU A 205 21.40 -0.68 -8.07
N SER A 206 22.57 -0.19 -7.68
CA SER A 206 23.49 0.46 -8.60
C SER A 206 24.94 0.13 -8.30
N LYS A 207 25.79 0.16 -9.32
CA LYS A 207 27.24 0.08 -9.13
C LYS A 207 27.71 1.33 -8.39
N ALA A 208 28.52 1.16 -7.35
CA ALA A 208 29.04 2.29 -6.57
C ALA A 208 29.82 3.31 -7.41
N ARG A 209 30.39 2.88 -8.55
CA ARG A 209 31.05 3.77 -9.53
C ARG A 209 30.14 4.87 -10.06
N VAL A 210 28.83 4.62 -10.15
CA VAL A 210 27.83 5.59 -10.63
C VAL A 210 27.83 6.80 -9.71
N PHE A 211 27.68 6.61 -8.41
CA PHE A 211 27.77 7.69 -7.43
C PHE A 211 29.17 8.30 -7.34
N LYS A 212 30.23 7.48 -7.36
CA LYS A 212 31.63 7.96 -7.31
C LYS A 212 32.01 8.83 -8.52
N SER A 213 31.35 8.65 -9.66
CA SER A 213 31.57 9.46 -10.87
C SER A 213 30.85 10.81 -10.86
N GLY A 214 29.98 11.07 -9.88
CA GLY A 214 29.24 12.32 -9.72
C GLY A 214 27.73 12.22 -9.95
N ALA A 215 27.20 11.06 -10.33
CA ALA A 215 25.75 10.86 -10.39
C ALA A 215 25.17 10.95 -8.97
N HIS A 216 24.05 11.66 -8.81
CA HIS A 216 23.40 11.88 -7.51
C HIS A 216 21.92 12.20 -7.72
N PHE A 217 21.15 12.25 -6.65
CA PHE A 217 19.73 12.60 -6.69
C PHE A 217 19.57 14.12 -6.85
N PRO A 218 19.08 14.66 -7.98
CA PRO A 218 19.05 16.10 -8.15
C PRO A 218 18.10 16.77 -7.15
N ALA A 219 18.63 17.64 -6.30
CA ALA A 219 17.86 18.48 -5.38
C ALA A 219 17.31 19.76 -6.03
N PHE A 220 17.41 19.84 -7.35
CA PHE A 220 16.96 20.91 -8.23
C PHE A 220 16.26 20.26 -9.43
N SER A 221 15.62 21.08 -10.27
CA SER A 221 15.00 20.55 -11.50
C SER A 221 16.09 20.17 -12.50
N PHE A 222 16.23 18.87 -12.76
CA PHE A 222 17.09 18.32 -13.80
C PHE A 222 16.21 17.71 -14.89
N GLU A 223 16.22 18.29 -16.08
CA GLU A 223 15.32 17.92 -17.17
C GLU A 223 13.84 17.83 -16.76
N LYS A 224 13.39 18.79 -15.94
CA LYS A 224 12.05 18.82 -15.35
C LYS A 224 11.74 17.71 -14.35
N HIS A 225 12.74 17.02 -13.81
CA HIS A 225 12.57 15.98 -12.80
C HIS A 225 13.47 16.28 -11.60
N ALA A 226 13.18 15.66 -10.46
CA ALA A 226 13.97 15.79 -9.25
C ALA A 226 14.16 14.41 -8.61
N GLU A 227 15.06 14.33 -7.63
CA GLU A 227 15.26 13.14 -6.81
C GLU A 227 15.59 11.87 -7.62
N THR A 228 14.76 10.83 -7.57
CA THR A 228 15.04 9.51 -8.16
C THR A 228 14.85 9.48 -9.68
N GLU A 229 13.78 10.10 -10.17
CA GLU A 229 13.55 10.26 -11.62
C GLU A 229 14.65 11.11 -12.26
N GLY A 230 15.05 12.18 -11.58
CA GLY A 230 16.18 13.02 -12.02
C GLY A 230 17.49 12.24 -12.04
N PHE A 231 17.71 11.34 -11.08
CA PHE A 231 18.88 10.46 -11.05
C PHE A 231 18.88 9.46 -12.23
N GLY A 232 17.73 8.88 -12.60
CA GLY A 232 17.59 8.05 -13.79
C GLY A 232 18.02 8.78 -15.07
N LYS A 233 17.48 9.99 -15.28
CA LYS A 233 17.87 10.86 -16.41
C LYS A 233 19.35 11.23 -16.39
N MET A 234 19.88 11.56 -15.21
CA MET A 234 21.30 11.90 -15.05
C MET A 234 22.20 10.72 -15.43
N CYS A 235 21.88 9.51 -14.96
CA CYS A 235 22.62 8.29 -15.30
C CYS A 235 22.61 8.05 -16.82
N LYS A 236 21.46 8.22 -17.47
CA LYS A 236 21.32 8.09 -18.92
C LYS A 236 22.16 9.14 -19.67
N ARG A 237 22.21 10.39 -19.20
CA ARG A 237 23.07 11.44 -19.75
C ARG A 237 24.56 11.17 -19.57
N MET A 238 24.95 10.49 -18.50
CA MET A 238 26.32 10.05 -18.25
C MET A 238 26.70 8.79 -19.06
N GLY A 239 25.77 8.21 -19.82
CA GLY A 239 25.99 7.03 -20.66
C GLY A 239 25.91 5.70 -19.89
N TYR A 240 25.29 5.68 -18.71
CA TYR A 240 25.05 4.46 -17.94
C TYR A 240 23.75 3.77 -18.37
N ALA A 241 23.73 2.43 -18.30
CA ALA A 241 22.52 1.68 -18.53
C ALA A 241 21.61 1.76 -17.29
N VAL A 242 20.37 2.19 -17.52
CA VAL A 242 19.31 2.23 -16.51
C VAL A 242 18.23 1.26 -16.96
N VAL A 243 18.03 0.21 -16.18
CA VAL A 243 17.09 -0.87 -16.50
C VAL A 243 16.11 -1.10 -15.37
N GLY A 244 14.95 -1.66 -15.70
CA GLY A 244 13.98 -2.18 -14.75
C GLY A 244 13.56 -3.60 -15.11
N LEU A 245 13.13 -4.34 -14.09
CA LEU A 245 12.61 -5.70 -14.24
C LEU A 245 11.08 -5.67 -14.05
N PRO A 246 10.26 -5.79 -15.11
CA PRO A 246 8.81 -5.65 -15.01
C PRO A 246 8.14 -6.82 -14.28
N HIS A 247 8.71 -8.02 -14.34
CA HIS A 247 8.14 -9.24 -13.75
C HIS A 247 8.74 -9.62 -12.39
N TYR A 248 9.90 -9.04 -12.03
CA TYR A 248 10.52 -9.24 -10.73
C TYR A 248 9.93 -8.25 -9.72
N VAL A 249 9.19 -8.76 -8.72
CA VAL A 249 8.34 -7.93 -7.85
C VAL A 249 8.83 -7.89 -6.41
N ILE A 250 8.80 -6.69 -5.84
CA ILE A 250 8.86 -6.44 -4.40
C ILE A 250 7.55 -5.86 -3.88
N TRP A 251 7.27 -6.08 -2.60
CA TRP A 251 6.00 -5.69 -1.99
C TRP A 251 6.19 -4.58 -0.95
N HIS A 252 5.45 -3.50 -1.15
CA HIS A 252 5.32 -2.39 -0.22
C HIS A 252 4.19 -2.63 0.78
N ILE A 253 4.29 -2.10 1.99
CA ILE A 253 3.20 -2.18 2.98
C ILE A 253 1.91 -1.54 2.44
N TYR A 254 0.77 -2.08 2.86
CA TYR A 254 -0.52 -1.44 2.66
C TYR A 254 -0.78 -0.41 3.75
N GLU A 255 -0.83 0.87 3.38
CA GLU A 255 -1.29 1.94 4.26
C GLU A 255 -2.78 2.23 3.98
N PRO A 256 -3.70 1.87 4.88
CA PRO A 256 -5.12 2.13 4.69
C PRO A 256 -5.41 3.63 4.72
N SER A 257 -6.21 4.11 3.78
CA SER A 257 -6.76 5.46 3.81
C SER A 257 -7.82 5.61 4.90
N ASN A 258 -8.20 6.85 5.21
CA ASN A 258 -9.28 7.12 6.17
C ASN A 258 -10.61 6.44 5.80
N ASP A 259 -10.89 6.30 4.50
CA ASP A 259 -12.11 5.63 4.05
C ASP A 259 -11.97 4.10 4.13
N ASP A 260 -10.76 3.57 3.92
CA ASP A 260 -10.48 2.15 4.13
C ASP A 260 -10.60 1.76 5.60
N LEU A 261 -10.14 2.62 6.52
CA LEU A 261 -10.30 2.41 7.96
C LEU A 261 -11.77 2.31 8.35
N LYS A 262 -12.63 3.21 7.87
CA LYS A 262 -14.08 3.15 8.12
C LYS A 262 -14.70 1.88 7.57
N HIS A 263 -14.28 1.45 6.38
CA HIS A 263 -14.80 0.22 5.78
C HIS A 263 -14.39 -1.01 6.60
N MET A 264 -13.15 -1.06 7.08
CA MET A 264 -12.67 -2.14 7.96
C MET A 264 -13.42 -2.14 9.30
N GLU A 265 -13.68 -0.98 9.89
CA GLU A 265 -14.49 -0.87 11.11
C GLU A 265 -15.91 -1.39 10.90
N TRP A 266 -16.55 -1.03 9.78
CA TRP A 266 -17.88 -1.50 9.42
C TRP A 266 -17.91 -3.03 9.24
N MET A 267 -16.93 -3.60 8.53
CA MET A 267 -16.78 -5.05 8.35
C MET A 267 -16.60 -5.79 9.69
N ALA A 268 -15.79 -5.24 10.60
CA ALA A 268 -15.58 -5.83 11.92
C ALA A 268 -16.87 -5.81 12.78
N GLN A 269 -17.66 -4.74 12.69
CA GLN A 269 -18.96 -4.65 13.37
C GLN A 269 -19.96 -5.66 12.81
N GLU A 270 -19.97 -5.83 11.49
CA GLU A 270 -20.84 -6.77 10.79
C GLU A 270 -20.49 -8.23 11.14
N GLU A 271 -19.20 -8.57 11.23
CA GLU A 271 -18.75 -9.89 11.64
C GLU A 271 -19.18 -10.22 13.08
N VAL A 272 -19.02 -9.25 14.00
CA VAL A 272 -19.50 -9.40 15.39
C VAL A 272 -21.02 -9.57 15.44
N ARG A 273 -21.77 -8.86 14.58
CA ARG A 273 -23.22 -9.03 14.47
C ARG A 273 -23.58 -10.43 13.99
N GLN A 274 -22.95 -10.92 12.93
CA GLN A 274 -23.19 -12.27 12.42
C GLN A 274 -22.85 -13.35 13.46
N GLN A 275 -21.72 -13.23 14.17
CA GLN A 275 -21.37 -14.18 15.24
C GLN A 275 -22.40 -14.16 16.38
N ARG A 276 -22.93 -12.98 16.73
CA ARG A 276 -24.03 -12.86 17.70
C ARG A 276 -25.30 -13.52 17.18
N GLU A 277 -25.70 -13.26 15.94
CA GLU A 277 -26.87 -13.88 15.31
C GLU A 277 -26.73 -15.40 15.23
N GLU A 278 -25.58 -15.92 14.83
CA GLU A 278 -25.31 -17.36 14.83
C GLU A 278 -25.38 -17.97 16.23
N SER A 279 -24.84 -17.30 17.24
CA SER A 279 -24.91 -17.78 18.62
C SER A 279 -26.35 -17.74 19.15
N MET A 280 -27.11 -16.68 18.88
CA MET A 280 -28.52 -16.57 19.20
C MET A 280 -29.35 -17.63 18.47
N GLN A 281 -29.08 -17.89 17.19
CA GLN A 281 -29.76 -18.90 16.39
C GLN A 281 -29.49 -20.31 16.94
N LYS A 282 -28.26 -20.60 17.37
CA LYS A 282 -27.91 -21.86 18.04
C LYS A 282 -28.65 -22.03 19.36
N VAL A 283 -28.75 -20.97 20.17
CA VAL A 283 -29.53 -20.98 21.42
C VAL A 283 -31.01 -21.17 21.13
N TYR A 284 -31.56 -20.43 20.15
CA TYR A 284 -32.95 -20.54 19.71
C TYR A 284 -33.26 -21.97 19.25
N GLN A 285 -32.46 -22.57 18.36
CA GLN A 285 -32.66 -23.95 17.90
C GLN A 285 -32.62 -24.96 19.05
N ARG A 286 -31.72 -24.78 20.02
CA ARG A 286 -31.63 -25.64 21.20
C ARG A 286 -32.87 -25.54 22.08
N VAL A 287 -33.35 -24.33 22.35
CA VAL A 287 -34.58 -24.09 23.14
C VAL A 287 -35.80 -24.59 22.38
N TYR A 288 -35.88 -24.33 21.07
CA TYR A 288 -36.98 -24.76 20.22
C TYR A 288 -37.12 -26.28 20.22
N GLY A 289 -36.01 -27.01 20.00
CA GLY A 289 -36.01 -28.48 20.01
C GLY A 289 -36.24 -29.12 21.39
N ALA A 290 -36.04 -28.39 22.49
CA ALA A 290 -36.31 -28.88 23.84
C ALA A 290 -37.72 -28.51 24.36
N GLY A 291 -38.25 -27.36 23.93
CA GLY A 291 -39.49 -26.79 24.46
C GLY A 291 -40.72 -27.01 23.57
N PHE A 292 -40.54 -27.32 22.29
CA PHE A 292 -41.64 -27.49 21.34
C PHE A 292 -41.56 -28.87 20.67
N LEU A 293 -42.70 -29.56 20.61
CA LEU A 293 -42.85 -30.78 19.81
C LEU A 293 -42.90 -30.38 18.34
N ASP A 294 -42.07 -31.02 17.52
CA ASP A 294 -42.13 -30.89 16.07
C ASP A 294 -43.40 -31.60 15.55
N VAL A 295 -44.44 -30.81 15.31
CA VAL A 295 -45.75 -31.26 14.82
C VAL A 295 -45.90 -30.97 13.32
N GLU A 296 -44.82 -30.74 12.59
CA GLU A 296 -44.90 -30.31 11.19
C GLU A 296 -45.57 -31.38 10.29
N ASP A 297 -45.39 -32.66 10.61
CA ASP A 297 -46.04 -33.77 9.91
C ASP A 297 -47.50 -33.98 10.34
N GLU A 298 -47.82 -33.85 11.64
CA GLU A 298 -49.20 -33.85 12.12
C GLU A 298 -49.99 -32.67 11.52
N TRP A 299 -49.37 -31.50 11.44
CA TRP A 299 -49.95 -30.31 10.82
C TRP A 299 -50.18 -30.48 9.32
N LYS A 300 -49.32 -31.17 8.57
CA LYS A 300 -49.55 -31.45 7.14
C LYS A 300 -50.79 -32.33 6.92
N GLU A 301 -51.07 -33.26 7.83
CA GLU A 301 -52.25 -34.12 7.79
C GLU A 301 -53.52 -33.40 8.30
N GLU A 302 -53.40 -32.61 9.37
CA GLU A 302 -54.53 -31.92 10.00
C GLU A 302 -54.95 -30.65 9.26
N LYS A 303 -54.01 -29.90 8.67
CA LYS A 303 -54.28 -28.66 7.91
C LYS A 303 -55.38 -28.79 6.86
N PRO A 304 -55.39 -29.81 5.96
CA PRO A 304 -56.49 -29.98 5.01
C PRO A 304 -57.82 -30.39 5.67
N LEU A 305 -57.79 -31.04 6.84
CA LEU A 305 -58.98 -31.43 7.59
C LEU A 305 -59.61 -30.24 8.35
N ILE A 306 -58.79 -29.37 8.94
CA ILE A 306 -59.21 -28.14 9.61
C ILE A 306 -59.75 -27.13 8.59
N LEU A 307 -59.07 -27.02 7.43
CA LEU A 307 -59.48 -26.12 6.34
C LEU A 307 -60.65 -26.67 5.50
N ARG A 308 -61.17 -27.86 5.82
CA ARG A 308 -62.23 -28.54 5.07
C ARG A 308 -63.57 -27.81 5.07
N ASN A 309 -63.87 -27.06 6.14
CA ASN A 309 -65.07 -26.22 6.26
C ASN A 309 -64.79 -24.75 5.93
N THR A 310 -63.54 -24.41 5.63
CA THR A 310 -63.17 -23.09 5.14
C THR A 310 -63.45 -23.09 3.65
N ASP A 311 -64.37 -22.24 3.23
CA ASP A 311 -64.82 -22.15 1.85
C ASP A 311 -63.65 -21.74 0.93
N SER A 312 -62.98 -22.73 0.34
CA SER A 312 -61.88 -22.56 -0.61
C SER A 312 -62.34 -21.94 -1.94
N SER A 313 -63.65 -21.74 -2.14
CA SER A 313 -64.18 -20.92 -3.24
C SER A 313 -63.85 -19.44 -3.11
N ARG A 314 -63.41 -18.97 -1.92
CA ARG A 314 -62.85 -17.62 -1.74
C ARG A 314 -61.36 -17.50 -2.07
N GLY A 315 -60.61 -18.61 -2.13
CA GLY A 315 -59.18 -18.62 -2.46
C GLY A 315 -58.87 -18.37 -3.94
N ALA A 316 -59.86 -18.52 -4.82
CA ALA A 316 -59.76 -18.20 -6.24
C ALA A 316 -60.09 -16.73 -6.57
N ARG A 317 -60.48 -15.91 -5.58
CA ARG A 317 -60.53 -14.47 -5.76
C ARG A 317 -59.08 -13.97 -5.74
N LYS A 318 -58.62 -13.39 -6.84
CA LYS A 318 -57.51 -12.43 -6.80
C LYS A 318 -57.96 -11.31 -5.85
N ILE A 319 -57.55 -11.41 -4.58
CA ILE A 319 -57.64 -10.28 -3.66
C ILE A 319 -56.51 -9.36 -4.12
N GLN A 320 -56.84 -8.42 -5.00
CA GLN A 320 -55.99 -7.28 -5.24
C GLN A 320 -56.18 -6.38 -4.03
N VAL A 321 -55.24 -6.47 -3.10
CA VAL A 321 -55.17 -5.52 -1.98
C VAL A 321 -54.74 -4.20 -2.60
N ASP A 322 -55.68 -3.28 -2.69
CA ASP A 322 -55.37 -1.91 -3.08
C ASP A 322 -54.74 -1.23 -1.86
N TRP A 323 -53.46 -0.87 -2.00
CA TRP A 323 -52.71 -0.18 -0.96
C TRP A 323 -52.81 1.35 -1.11
N ASP A 324 -53.59 1.85 -2.06
CA ASP A 324 -53.66 3.28 -2.40
C ASP A 324 -54.23 4.15 -1.25
N ASP A 325 -55.01 3.56 -0.32
CA ASP A 325 -55.60 4.24 0.85
C ASP A 325 -54.98 3.80 2.20
N VAL A 326 -53.89 3.03 2.18
CA VAL A 326 -53.10 2.86 3.40
C VAL A 326 -52.24 4.09 3.50
N ASP A 327 -52.64 5.03 4.38
CA ASP A 327 -51.79 6.14 4.78
C ASP A 327 -50.39 5.58 4.96
N VAL A 328 -49.47 6.00 4.09
CA VAL A 328 -48.05 5.69 4.18
C VAL A 328 -47.60 6.33 5.48
N TYR A 329 -47.74 5.60 6.59
CA TYR A 329 -47.04 5.87 7.83
C TYR A 329 -45.57 5.55 7.57
N GLY A 330 -44.92 6.43 6.81
CA GLY A 330 -43.62 6.18 6.23
C GLY A 330 -42.97 7.34 5.48
N ASP A 331 -43.62 8.51 5.36
CA ASP A 331 -42.97 9.71 4.78
C ASP A 331 -42.75 10.85 5.81
N ASP A 332 -43.09 10.63 7.08
CA ASP A 332 -42.81 11.55 8.20
C ASP A 332 -41.79 11.01 9.21
N LEU A 333 -41.05 9.95 8.87
CA LEU A 333 -39.78 9.65 9.54
C LEU A 333 -38.66 10.43 8.86
N LYS A 334 -38.64 11.74 9.13
CA LYS A 334 -37.34 12.40 9.26
C LYS A 334 -36.55 11.58 10.29
N GLU A 335 -35.33 11.19 9.93
CA GLU A 335 -34.34 10.72 10.90
C GLU A 335 -34.45 11.60 12.15
N PRO A 336 -34.83 11.05 13.32
CA PRO A 336 -34.68 11.82 14.53
C PRO A 336 -33.18 11.99 14.72
N ASP A 337 -32.73 13.24 14.76
CA ASP A 337 -31.39 13.60 15.23
C ASP A 337 -31.06 12.72 16.43
N LEU A 338 -30.06 11.86 16.28
CA LEU A 338 -29.49 11.04 17.36
C LEU A 338 -28.77 11.97 18.33
N ALA A 339 -29.55 12.66 19.15
CA ALA A 339 -29.10 13.37 20.33
C ALA A 339 -29.93 12.89 21.52
N ASP A 340 -29.25 12.20 22.43
CA ASP A 340 -29.62 11.91 23.81
C ASP A 340 -31.02 11.31 24.05
N GLN A 341 -31.14 9.98 23.96
CA GLN A 341 -32.13 9.23 24.75
C GLN A 341 -31.52 7.96 25.34
N ASP A 342 -31.43 7.94 26.66
CA ASP A 342 -31.01 6.80 27.50
C ASP A 342 -31.80 5.53 27.14
N LEU A 343 -31.08 4.49 26.73
CA LEU A 343 -31.61 3.14 26.55
C LEU A 343 -31.96 2.56 27.92
N ALA A 344 -33.23 2.22 28.11
CA ALA A 344 -33.76 1.64 29.33
C ALA A 344 -33.01 0.34 29.71
N ASP A 345 -32.63 0.27 30.98
CA ASP A 345 -31.94 -0.83 31.66
C ASP A 345 -32.56 -2.21 31.35
N PHE A 346 -31.74 -3.12 30.83
CA PHE A 346 -32.04 -4.54 30.75
C PHE A 346 -31.05 -5.29 31.65
N ASP A 347 -31.53 -5.76 32.80
CA ASP A 347 -30.75 -6.57 33.77
C ASP A 347 -30.75 -8.05 33.35
N PRO A 348 -29.58 -8.65 33.04
CA PRO A 348 -29.50 -9.99 32.48
C PRO A 348 -29.45 -11.12 33.54
N ALA A 349 -29.96 -10.93 34.76
CA ALA A 349 -29.90 -11.91 35.83
C ALA A 349 -31.25 -12.40 36.39
N LEU A 350 -32.19 -12.77 35.51
CA LEU A 350 -33.41 -13.53 35.88
C LEU A 350 -33.60 -14.78 35.02
#